data_AF-A0A9P4NP29-F1
#
_entry.id   AF-A0A9P4NP29-F1
#
_cell.length_a   1.000
_cell.length_b   1.000
_cell.length_c   1.000
_cell.angle_alpha   90.00
_cell.angle_beta   90.00
_cell.angle_gamma   90.00
#
_symmetry.space_group_name_H-M   'P 1'
#
loop_
_entity.id
_entity.type
_entity.pdbx_description
1 polymer ?
#
loop_
_entity_poly.entity_id
_entity_poly.type
_entity_poly.pdbx_seq_one_letter_code
_entity_poly.pdbx_strand_id
1 'polypeptide(L)'
;MDSDPQNPTLSTSQTTPSSALTQTENLTPLEQDVLDEYARLLGNLNNLSAMLADLSSNPSAEILDALRGLERKTSLVFTLLKASVYSIVLQQQIGEEEMGGSVGP
;
A
#
# COMPACT_ATOMS: atom_id res chain seq x y z
N MET A 1 50.43 -83.15 1.68
CA MET A 1 49.37 -83.30 0.66
C MET A 1 48.46 -82.10 0.85
N ASP A 2 48.51 -81.02 0.09
CA ASP A 2 49.27 -80.65 -1.11
C ASP A 2 49.31 -79.11 -1.17
N SER A 3 50.35 -78.59 -1.80
CA SER A 3 50.63 -77.17 -1.96
C SER A 3 50.04 -76.59 -3.26
N ASP A 4 49.86 -75.26 -3.26
CA ASP A 4 49.86 -74.28 -4.38
C ASP A 4 48.58 -74.07 -5.25
N PRO A 5 48.38 -72.89 -5.91
CA PRO A 5 49.18 -71.63 -5.88
C PRO A 5 48.41 -70.28 -5.80
N GLN A 6 49.23 -69.23 -5.68
CA GLN A 6 48.99 -67.77 -5.62
C GLN A 6 48.15 -67.15 -6.76
N ASN A 7 47.46 -66.02 -6.50
CA ASN A 7 47.68 -64.66 -7.07
C ASN A 7 46.59 -63.64 -6.58
N PRO A 8 46.65 -62.33 -6.88
CA PRO A 8 47.33 -61.24 -6.18
C PRO A 8 46.39 -60.29 -5.40
N THR A 9 47.02 -59.44 -4.57
CA THR A 9 46.47 -58.30 -3.84
C THR A 9 45.77 -57.27 -4.75
N LEU A 10 44.47 -57.03 -4.53
CA LEU A 10 43.85 -55.75 -4.87
C LEU A 10 43.41 -55.05 -3.58
N SER A 11 44.28 -54.15 -3.12
CA SER A 11 43.92 -53.12 -2.16
C SER A 11 42.90 -52.21 -2.83
N THR A 12 41.61 -52.50 -2.67
CA THR A 12 40.54 -51.58 -3.04
C THR A 12 40.60 -50.42 -2.07
N SER A 13 41.11 -49.31 -2.57
CA SER A 13 41.12 -48.00 -1.92
C SER A 13 39.73 -47.68 -1.39
N GLN A 14 39.71 -47.49 -0.07
CA GLN A 14 38.83 -46.62 0.68
C GLN A 14 38.19 -45.51 -0.19
N THR A 15 36.91 -45.66 -0.51
CA THR A 15 36.06 -44.55 -0.94
C THR A 15 34.99 -44.36 0.12
N THR A 16 35.32 -43.52 1.09
CA THR A 16 34.40 -42.93 2.05
C THR A 16 33.32 -42.13 1.32
N PRO A 17 32.01 -42.44 1.45
CA PRO A 17 30.95 -41.61 0.89
C PRO A 17 30.40 -40.70 1.98
N SER A 18 31.12 -39.67 2.41
CA SER A 18 30.59 -38.71 3.40
C SER A 18 31.15 -37.29 3.28
N SER A 19 31.62 -36.87 2.11
CA SER A 19 32.13 -35.50 1.92
C SER A 19 31.52 -34.78 0.70
N ALA A 20 30.30 -35.16 0.29
CA ALA A 20 29.64 -34.56 -0.89
C ALA A 20 28.45 -33.63 -0.55
N LEU A 21 28.08 -33.48 0.73
CA LEU A 21 26.99 -32.57 1.15
C LEU A 21 27.51 -31.24 1.74
N THR A 22 28.82 -31.05 1.79
CA THR A 22 29.46 -29.80 2.20
C THR A 22 30.35 -29.27 1.08
N GLN A 23 29.89 -29.37 -0.16
CA GLN A 23 30.23 -28.32 -1.11
C GLN A 23 29.44 -27.10 -0.65
N THR A 24 29.95 -26.46 0.39
CA THR A 24 29.77 -25.02 0.57
C THR A 24 30.21 -24.48 -0.78
N GLU A 25 29.25 -24.10 -1.62
CA GLU A 25 29.54 -23.28 -2.79
C GLU A 25 30.34 -22.12 -2.22
N ASN A 26 31.65 -22.13 -2.46
CA ASN A 26 32.54 -21.08 -2.01
C ASN A 26 32.21 -19.87 -2.88
N LEU A 27 31.11 -19.20 -2.52
CA LEU A 27 30.68 -17.97 -3.15
C LEU A 27 31.89 -17.04 -3.15
N THR A 28 32.17 -16.50 -4.32
CA THR A 28 33.22 -15.49 -4.42
C THR A 28 32.82 -14.30 -3.53
N PRO A 29 33.79 -13.55 -2.96
CA PRO A 29 33.47 -12.43 -2.06
C PRO A 29 32.47 -11.44 -2.65
N LEU A 30 32.53 -11.22 -3.97
CA LEU A 30 31.60 -10.37 -4.70
C LEU A 30 30.17 -10.93 -4.75
N GLU A 31 30.02 -12.24 -4.95
CA GLU A 31 28.69 -12.88 -5.00
C GLU A 31 27.97 -12.79 -3.65
N GLN A 32 28.71 -12.94 -2.54
CA GLN A 32 28.16 -12.78 -1.21
C GLN A 32 27.72 -11.33 -0.95
N ASP A 33 28.56 -10.34 -1.27
CA ASP A 33 28.22 -8.92 -1.12
C ASP A 33 26.97 -8.54 -1.92
N VAL A 34 26.85 -9.06 -3.15
CA VAL A 34 25.68 -8.81 -4.00
C VAL A 34 24.42 -9.46 -3.42
N LEU A 35 24.50 -10.70 -2.92
CA LEU A 35 23.37 -11.36 -2.27
C LEU A 35 22.92 -10.64 -1.00
N ASP A 36 23.87 -10.15 -0.20
CA ASP A 36 23.57 -9.38 1.01
C ASP A 36 22.86 -8.06 0.67
N GLU A 37 23.29 -7.35 -0.38
CA GLU A 37 22.60 -6.15 -0.85
C GLU A 37 21.22 -6.45 -1.45
N TYR A 38 21.04 -7.56 -2.18
CA TYR A 38 19.71 -7.99 -2.63
C TYR A 38 18.79 -8.37 -1.47
N ALA A 39 19.30 -9.05 -0.44
CA ALA A 39 18.54 -9.39 0.74
C ALA A 39 18.10 -8.12 1.50
N ARG A 40 18.99 -7.13 1.60
CA ARG A 40 18.68 -5.83 2.18
C ARG A 40 17.67 -5.05 1.35
N LEU A 41 17.83 -5.03 0.03
CA LEU A 41 16.89 -4.37 -0.89
C LEU A 41 15.51 -5.01 -0.81
N LEU A 42 15.43 -6.34 -0.78
CA LEU A 42 14.17 -7.07 -0.62
C LEU A 42 13.52 -6.73 0.73
N GLY A 43 14.30 -6.66 1.81
CA GLY A 43 13.83 -6.20 3.12
C GLY A 43 13.25 -4.79 3.06
N ASN A 44 13.95 -3.86 2.40
CA ASN A 44 13.49 -2.48 2.22
C ASN A 44 12.20 -2.41 1.37
N LEU A 45 12.11 -3.20 0.30
CA LEU A 45 10.92 -3.27 -0.56
C LEU A 45 9.71 -3.83 0.18
N ASN A 46 9.90 -4.89 0.98
CA ASN A 46 8.83 -5.44 1.81
C ASN A 46 8.37 -4.43 2.86
N ASN A 47 9.30 -3.69 3.48
CA ASN A 47 8.96 -2.63 4.42
C ASN A 47 8.16 -1.50 3.74
N LEU A 48 8.64 -1.01 2.60
CA LEU A 48 7.94 0.00 1.80
C LEU A 48 6.55 -0.48 1.42
N SER A 49 6.42 -1.72 0.91
CA SER A 49 5.12 -2.30 0.55
C SER A 49 4.18 -2.37 1.76
N ALA A 50 4.68 -2.72 2.95
CA ALA A 50 3.88 -2.77 4.16
C ALA A 50 3.41 -1.37 4.58
N MET A 51 4.30 -0.36 4.56
CA MET A 51 3.95 1.02 4.83
C MET A 51 2.92 1.57 3.82
N LEU A 52 3.08 1.23 2.54
CA LEU A 52 2.18 1.66 1.49
C LEU A 52 0.80 0.99 1.62
N ALA A 53 0.77 -0.29 1.97
CA ALA A 53 -0.46 -1.01 2.27
C ALA A 53 -1.17 -0.43 3.50
N ASP A 54 -0.44 -0.11 4.56
CA ASP A 54 -0.99 0.53 5.75
C ASP A 54 -1.59 1.90 5.41
N LEU A 55 -0.82 2.77 4.74
CA LEU A 55 -1.27 4.08 4.28
C LEU A 55 -2.48 4.01 3.33
N SER A 56 -2.49 3.03 2.42
CA SER A 56 -3.58 2.81 1.48
C SER A 56 -4.83 2.19 2.12
N SER A 57 -4.67 1.43 3.22
CA SER A 57 -5.78 0.81 3.96
C SER A 57 -6.39 1.78 4.97
N ASN A 58 -5.61 2.77 5.41
CA ASN A 58 -6.02 3.83 6.32
C ASN A 58 -6.02 5.22 5.66
N PRO A 59 -6.67 5.45 4.49
CA PRO A 59 -6.84 6.80 3.99
C PRO A 59 -7.84 7.50 4.90
N SER A 60 -7.29 8.22 5.87
CA SER A 60 -7.87 9.33 6.63
C SER A 60 -9.39 9.27 6.80
N ALA A 61 -9.92 8.18 7.38
CA ALA A 61 -11.33 8.09 7.73
C ALA A 61 -11.78 9.34 8.51
N GLU A 62 -10.88 9.87 9.33
CA GLU A 62 -11.00 11.15 10.01
C GLU A 62 -11.18 12.35 9.05
N ILE A 63 -10.39 12.45 7.98
CA ILE A 63 -10.55 13.53 6.97
C ILE A 63 -11.86 13.35 6.20
N LEU A 64 -12.25 12.12 5.83
CA LEU A 64 -13.52 11.88 5.14
C LEU A 64 -14.72 12.23 6.03
N ASP A 65 -14.67 11.89 7.33
CA ASP A 65 -15.70 12.26 8.29
C ASP A 65 -15.72 13.77 8.56
N ALA A 66 -14.54 14.40 8.63
CA ALA A 66 -14.44 15.86 8.71
C ALA A 66 -15.03 16.55 7.47
N LEU A 67 -14.75 16.04 6.26
CA LEU A 67 -15.32 16.55 5.01
C LEU A 67 -16.84 16.36 4.93
N ARG A 68 -17.36 15.21 5.33
CA ARG A 68 -18.82 14.98 5.45
C ARG A 68 -19.46 15.92 6.47
N GLY A 69 -18.80 16.13 7.61
CA GLY A 69 -19.23 17.08 8.62
C GLY A 69 -19.27 18.51 8.08
N LEU A 70 -18.26 18.89 7.28
CA LEU A 70 -18.18 20.19 6.64
C LEU A 70 -19.28 20.36 5.58
N GLU A 71 -19.49 19.38 4.71
CA GLU A 71 -20.55 19.38 3.67
C GLU A 71 -21.94 19.61 4.26
N ARG A 72 -22.26 18.93 5.37
CA ARG A 72 -23.56 19.10 6.05
C ARG A 72 -23.73 20.52 6.57
N LYS A 73 -22.69 21.08 7.19
CA LYS A 73 -22.73 22.44 7.75
C LYS A 73 -22.86 23.48 6.65
N THR A 74 -22.08 23.38 5.58
CA THR A 74 -22.13 24.33 4.46
C THR A 74 -23.44 24.21 3.67
N SER A 75 -23.97 23.00 3.47
CA SER A 75 -25.29 22.80 2.85
C SER A 75 -26.42 23.45 3.66
N LEU A 76 -26.36 23.37 4.99
CA LEU A 76 -27.32 24.05 5.85
C LEU A 76 -27.21 25.56 5.71
N VAL A 77 -26.00 26.11 5.79
CA VAL A 77 -25.75 27.56 5.60
C VAL A 77 -26.23 28.02 4.22
N PHE A 78 -25.91 27.27 3.16
CA PHE A 78 -26.34 27.58 1.79
C PHE A 78 -27.87 27.56 1.66
N THR A 79 -28.54 26.57 2.25
CA THR A 79 -30.01 26.48 2.22
C THR A 79 -30.65 27.65 2.96
N LEU A 80 -30.15 27.99 4.16
CA LEU A 80 -30.64 29.13 4.93
C LEU A 80 -30.42 30.45 4.19
N LEU A 81 -29.25 30.61 3.57
CA LEU A 81 -28.95 31.77 2.74
C LEU A 81 -29.93 31.86 1.56
N LYS A 82 -30.15 30.76 0.83
CA LYS A 82 -31.07 30.72 -0.31
C LYS A 82 -32.50 31.04 0.11
N ALA A 83 -32.97 30.50 1.24
CA ALA A 83 -34.29 30.80 1.78
C ALA A 83 -34.42 32.28 2.18
N SER A 84 -33.40 32.83 2.84
CA SER A 84 -33.34 34.25 3.22
C SER A 84 -33.40 35.17 2.00
N VAL A 85 -32.54 34.93 1.00
CA VAL A 85 -32.51 35.71 -0.24
C VAL A 85 -33.84 35.61 -0.98
N TYR A 86 -34.40 34.40 -1.12
CA TYR A 86 -35.68 34.21 -1.80
C TYR A 86 -36.82 34.95 -1.09
N SER A 87 -36.88 34.89 0.24
CA SER A 87 -37.86 35.63 1.03
C SER A 87 -37.76 37.15 0.81
N ILE A 88 -36.55 37.70 0.77
CA ILE A 88 -36.34 39.14 0.56
C ILE A 88 -36.76 39.55 -0.83
N VAL A 89 -36.33 38.82 -1.87
CA VAL A 89 -36.69 39.12 -3.27
C VAL A 89 -38.19 39.03 -3.49
N LEU A 90 -38.84 38.01 -2.90
CA LEU A 90 -40.29 37.84 -3.02
C LEU A 90 -41.05 38.98 -2.32
N GLN A 91 -40.63 39.40 -1.12
CA GLN A 91 -41.26 40.53 -0.41
C GLN A 91 -41.13 41.84 -1.18
N GLN A 92 -40.01 42.07 -1.89
CA GLN A 92 -39.83 43.23 -2.75
C GLN A 92 -40.77 43.21 -3.95
N GLN A 93 -40.90 42.07 -4.64
CA GLN A 93 -41.81 41.92 -5.77
C GLN A 93 -43.26 42.22 -5.37
N ILE A 94 -43.72 41.69 -4.23
CA ILE A 94 -45.07 41.94 -3.72
C ILE A 94 -45.28 43.43 -3.40
N GLY A 95 -44.31 44.07 -2.74
CA GLY A 95 -44.38 45.50 -2.42
C GLY A 95 -44.36 46.40 -3.66
N GLU A 96 -43.58 46.03 -4.68
CA GLU A 96 -43.55 46.72 -5.98
C GLU A 96 -44.86 46.55 -6.76
N GLU A 97 -45.47 45.36 -6.75
CA GLU A 97 -46.77 45.09 -7.36
C GLU A 97 -47.91 45.86 -6.67
N GLU A 98 -47.93 45.92 -5.34
CA GLU A 98 -48.91 46.71 -4.58
C GLU A 98 -48.79 48.22 -4.84
N MET A 99 -47.57 48.73 -5.03
CA MET A 99 -47.32 50.15 -5.31
C MET A 99 -47.57 50.51 -6.80
N GLY A 100 -47.32 49.58 -7.73
CA GLY A 100 -47.52 49.74 -9.17
C GLY A 100 -48.97 49.53 -9.64
N GLY A 101 -49.82 48.88 -8.86
CA GLY A 101 -51.23 48.62 -9.19
C GLY A 101 -52.21 49.79 -8.99
N SER A 102 -51.77 50.92 -8.43
CA SER A 102 -52.63 52.08 -8.12
C SER A 102 -52.63 53.19 -9.18
N VAL A 103 -51.92 53.01 -10.30
CA VAL A 103 -51.91 53.97 -11.43
C VAL A 103 -52.44 53.30 -12.70
N GLY A 104 -53.77 53.19 -12.78
CA GLY A 104 -54.52 52.92 -14.00
C GLY A 104 -55.71 53.88 -14.08
N PRO A 105 -56.08 54.37 -15.27
CA PRO A 105 -56.74 55.67 -15.54
C PRO A 105 -58.16 55.83 -15.00
#